data_AF-A0A384QWF3-F1
#
_entry.id   AF-A0A384QWF3-F1
#
_cell.length_a   1.000
_cell.length_b   1.000
_cell.length_c   1.000
_cell.angle_alpha   90.00
_cell.angle_beta   90.00
_cell.angle_gamma   90.00
#
_symmetry.space_group_name_H-M   'P 1'
#
loop_
_entity.id
_entity.type
_entity.pdbx_description
1 polymer ?
#
loop_
_entity_poly.entity_id
_entity_poly.type
_entity_poly.pdbx_seq_one_letter_code
_entity_poly.pdbx_strand_id
1 'polypeptide(L)' 'KLKQREEQAEPDGTEEADKSAYLMGLNSADLLKGLCHPRVKVGNEYVTKGQNVQQVAYATGALAKAVYEKMFNWMVTRIN' A
#
# COMPACT_ATOMS: atom_id res chain seq x y z
N LYS A 1 1.74 26.14 -14.43
CA LYS A 1 2.93 25.32 -14.77
C LYS A 1 3.01 24.20 -13.75
N LEU A 2 2.47 23.03 -14.09
CA LEU A 2 2.45 21.86 -13.20
C LEU A 2 3.89 21.51 -12.85
N LYS A 3 4.19 21.59 -11.54
CA LYS A 3 5.49 21.28 -10.96
C LYS A 3 5.91 19.90 -11.49
N GLN A 4 7.10 19.85 -12.09
CA GLN A 4 7.68 18.67 -12.70
C GLN A 4 7.52 17.48 -11.74
N ARG A 5 6.74 16.50 -12.21
CA ARG A 5 6.32 15.29 -11.50
C ARG A 5 7.60 14.57 -11.05
N GLU A 6 7.92 14.62 -9.76
CA GLU A 6 8.93 13.71 -9.19
C GLU A 6 8.53 12.28 -9.59
N GLU A 7 9.52 11.48 -10.03
CA GLU A 7 9.36 10.15 -10.65
C GLU A 7 8.23 9.34 -10.02
N GLN A 8 7.08 9.29 -10.70
CA GLN A 8 5.95 8.47 -10.28
C GLN A 8 6.38 7.01 -10.26
N ALA A 9 6.18 6.33 -9.14
CA ALA A 9 6.44 4.91 -9.02
C ALA A 9 5.47 4.11 -9.89
N GLU A 10 6.00 3.13 -10.62
CA GLU A 10 5.26 2.12 -11.35
C GLU A 10 5.69 0.73 -10.86
N PRO A 11 4.78 -0.28 -10.87
CA PRO A 11 5.13 -1.64 -10.49
C PRO A 11 6.11 -2.25 -11.50
N ASP A 12 7.23 -2.77 -11.00
CA ASP A 12 8.16 -3.58 -11.81
C ASP A 12 7.69 -5.05 -11.80
N GLY A 13 6.65 -5.32 -12.60
CA GLY A 13 5.94 -6.61 -12.61
C GLY A 13 4.88 -6.74 -11.52
N THR A 14 4.04 -7.77 -11.62
CA THR A 14 2.89 -7.99 -10.71
C THR A 14 2.97 -9.29 -9.91
N GLU A 15 3.90 -10.20 -10.23
CA GLU A 15 3.91 -11.56 -9.68
C GLU A 15 3.90 -11.60 -8.14
N GLU A 16 4.72 -10.75 -7.49
CA GLU A 16 4.79 -10.68 -6.03
C GLU A 16 3.55 -10.02 -5.41
N ALA A 17 2.96 -9.06 -6.10
CA ALA A 17 1.69 -8.44 -5.69
C ALA A 17 0.53 -9.43 -5.83
N ASP A 18 0.53 -10.29 -6.86
CA ASP A 18 -0.48 -11.31 -7.08
C ASP A 18 -0.44 -12.38 -5.98
N LYS A 19 0.75 -12.88 -5.63
CA LYS A 19 0.93 -13.85 -4.53
C LYS A 19 0.47 -13.28 -3.19
N SER A 20 0.90 -12.06 -2.86
CA SER A 20 0.55 -11.42 -1.58
C SER A 20 -0.94 -11.06 -1.50
N ALA A 21 -1.53 -10.56 -2.58
CA ALA A 21 -2.96 -10.28 -2.66
C ALA A 21 -3.81 -11.55 -2.53
N TYR A 22 -3.40 -12.66 -3.17
CA TYR A 22 -4.09 -13.95 -3.03
C TYR A 22 -4.15 -14.43 -1.57
N LEU A 23 -3.03 -14.38 -0.86
CA LEU A 23 -2.97 -14.77 0.56
C LEU A 23 -3.81 -13.85 1.46
N MET A 24 -3.91 -12.57 1.11
CA MET A 24 -4.71 -11.59 1.86
C MET A 24 -6.18 -11.56 1.43
N GLY A 25 -6.58 -12.32 0.40
CA GLY A 25 -7.93 -12.30 -0.15
C GLY A 25 -8.30 -10.96 -0.82
N LEU A 26 -7.33 -10.27 -1.42
CA LEU A 26 -7.47 -8.97 -2.06
C LEU A 26 -7.29 -9.06 -3.58
N ASN A 27 -7.75 -8.03 -4.30
CA ASN A 27 -7.41 -7.84 -5.71
C ASN A 27 -6.02 -7.18 -5.84
N SER A 28 -5.13 -7.77 -6.63
CA SER A 28 -3.75 -7.30 -6.79
C SER A 28 -3.65 -5.95 -7.51
N ALA A 29 -4.51 -5.69 -8.50
CA ALA A 29 -4.55 -4.41 -9.20
C ALA A 29 -4.96 -3.26 -8.27
N ASP A 30 -5.93 -3.51 -7.38
CA ASP A 30 -6.33 -2.53 -6.37
C ASP A 30 -5.24 -2.29 -5.32
N LEU A 31 -4.51 -3.33 -4.92
CA LEU A 31 -3.36 -3.21 -4.02
C LEU A 31 -2.27 -2.33 -4.64
N LEU A 32 -1.85 -2.61 -5.88
CA LEU A 32 -0.85 -1.83 -6.59
C LEU A 32 -1.29 -0.39 -6.82
N LYS A 33 -2.56 -0.17 -7.20
CA LYS A 33 -3.14 1.16 -7.33
C LYS A 33 -3.14 1.91 -6.00
N GLY A 34 -3.47 1.25 -4.90
CA GLY A 34 -3.45 1.84 -3.56
C GLY A 34 -2.07 2.28 -3.11
N LEU A 35 -1.02 1.55 -3.49
CA LEU A 35 0.37 1.87 -3.17
C LEU A 35 0.92 3.01 -4.03
N CYS A 36 0.76 2.96 -5.36
CA CYS A 36 1.32 3.96 -6.28
C CYS A 36 0.48 5.24 -6.37
N HIS A 37 -0.84 5.13 -6.16
CA HIS A 37 -1.82 6.22 -6.33
C HIS A 37 -2.84 6.25 -5.18
N PRO A 38 -2.40 6.41 -3.92
CA PRO A 38 -3.29 6.47 -2.77
C PRO A 38 -4.28 7.64 -2.87
N ARG A 39 -5.51 7.40 -2.42
CA ARG A 39 -6.54 8.43 -2.27
C ARG A 39 -6.45 9.01 -0.86
N VAL A 40 -6.18 10.31 -0.77
CA VAL A 40 -6.08 11.03 0.50
C VAL A 40 -7.30 11.92 0.64
N LYS A 41 -7.94 11.88 1.81
CA LYS A 41 -9.03 12.80 2.14
C LYS A 41 -8.44 14.16 2.50
N VAL A 42 -8.86 15.20 1.79
CA VAL A 42 -8.49 16.60 2.04
C VAL A 42 -9.76 17.40 2.20
N GLY A 43 -10.08 17.80 3.43
CA GLY A 43 -11.38 18.39 3.76
C GLY A 43 -12.52 17.42 3.49
N ASN A 44 -13.43 17.79 2.58
CA ASN A 44 -14.58 16.98 2.19
C ASN A 44 -14.34 16.14 0.92
N GLU A 45 -13.19 16.27 0.27
CA GLU A 45 -12.91 15.62 -1.01
C GLU A 45 -11.81 14.54 -0.90
N TYR A 46 -11.82 13.59 -1.82
CA TYR A 46 -10.75 12.59 -1.97
C TYR A 46 -9.92 12.92 -3.20
N VAL A 47 -8.64 13.16 -3.00
CA VAL A 47 -7.69 13.44 -4.07
C VAL A 47 -6.71 12.28 -4.22
N THR A 48 -6.42 11.91 -5.47
CA THR A 48 -5.41 10.90 -5.79
C THR A 48 -4.03 11.56 -5.77
N LYS A 49 -3.13 11.04 -4.93
CA LYS A 49 -1.75 11.53 -4.84
C LYS A 49 -0.81 10.49 -5.42
N GLY A 50 -0.01 10.90 -6.40
CA GLY A 50 1.11 10.09 -6.91
C GLY A 50 2.23 9.97 -5.87
N GLN A 51 2.87 8.81 -5.80
CA GLN A 51 4.00 8.52 -4.92
C GLN A 51 5.25 8.23 -5.73
N ASN A 52 6.42 8.57 -5.19
CA ASN A 52 7.70 8.16 -5.73
C ASN A 52 8.11 6.76 -5.21
N VAL A 53 9.16 6.18 -5.80
CA VAL A 53 9.59 4.80 -5.50
C VAL A 53 9.92 4.60 -4.03
N GLN A 54 10.61 5.57 -3.41
CA GLN A 54 11.01 5.51 -2.00
C GLN A 54 9.79 5.56 -1.07
N GLN A 55 8.79 6.38 -1.40
CA GLN A 55 7.52 6.45 -0.67
C GLN A 55 6.74 5.15 -0.75
N VAL A 56 6.68 4.52 -1.94
CA VAL A 56 6.03 3.21 -2.12
C VAL A 56 6.76 2.14 -1.31
N ALA A 57 8.10 2.08 -1.37
CA ALA A 57 8.89 1.13 -0.59
C ALA A 57 8.67 1.29 0.92
N TYR A 58 8.63 2.53 1.41
CA TYR A 58 8.32 2.83 2.81
C TYR A 58 6.90 2.39 3.19
N ALA A 59 5.90 2.67 2.34
CA ALA A 59 4.52 2.26 2.56
C ALA A 59 4.37 0.73 2.63
N THR A 60 5.04 -0.01 1.75
CA THR A 60 5.07 -1.47 1.76
C THR A 60 5.69 -2.01 3.07
N GLY A 61 6.81 -1.43 3.52
CA GLY A 61 7.43 -1.82 4.79
C GLY A 61 6.55 -1.51 6.01
N ALA A 62 5.86 -0.38 6.00
CA ALA A 62 4.90 -0.03 7.06
C ALA A 62 3.69 -0.97 7.06
N LEU A 63 3.17 -1.35 5.89
CA LEU A 63 2.08 -2.31 5.75
C LEU A 63 2.47 -3.67 6.33
N ALA A 64 3.66 -4.17 6.00
CA ALA A 64 4.16 -5.45 6.53
C ALA A 64 4.25 -5.45 8.07
N LYS A 65 4.78 -4.36 8.66
CA LYS A 65 4.85 -4.20 10.12
C LYS A 65 3.46 -4.20 10.76
N ALA A 66 2.51 -3.45 10.19
CA ALA A 66 1.16 -3.35 10.72
C ALA A 66 0.40 -4.69 10.65
N VAL A 67 0.59 -5.45 9.56
CA VAL A 67 0.01 -6.80 9.42
C VAL A 67 0.57 -7.74 10.49
N TYR A 68 1.90 -7.76 10.68
CA TYR A 68 2.54 -8.60 11.69
C TYR A 68 2.07 -8.24 13.11
N GLU A 69 2.06 -6.95 13.45
CA GLU A 69 1.61 -6.47 14.76
C GLU A 69 0.17 -6.89 15.05
N LYS A 70 -0.74 -6.70 14.09
CA LYS A 70 -2.15 -7.11 14.24
C LYS A 70 -2.30 -8.62 14.40
N MET A 71 -1.56 -9.40 13.62
CA MET A 71 -1.56 -10.86 13.72
C MET A 71 -1.04 -11.32 15.09
N PHE A 72 0.06 -10.74 15.56
CA PHE A 72 0.65 -11.06 16.85
C PHE A 72 -0.30 -10.71 18.00
N ASN A 73 -0.85 -9.49 18.02
CA ASN A 73 -1.81 -9.07 19.03
C ASN A 73 -3.06 -9.96 19.03
N TRP A 74 -3.58 -10.31 17.85
CA TRP A 74 -4.70 -11.25 17.73
C TRP A 74 -4.38 -12.61 18.33
N MET A 75 -3.18 -13.15 18.06
CA MET A 75 -2.74 -14.43 18.62
C MET A 75 -2.64 -14.37 20.15
N VAL A 76 -2.06 -13.29 20.70
CA VAL A 76 -1.98 -13.07 22.16
C VAL A 76 -3.37 -13.04 22.79
N THR A 77 -4.31 -12.29 22.23
CA THR A 77 -5.70 -12.23 22.73
C THR A 77 -6.45 -13.56 22.60
N ARG A 78 -6.06 -14.43 21.67
CA ARG A 78 -6.69 -15.75 21.49
C ARG A 78 -6.15 -16.81 22.43
N ILE A 79 -4.89 -16.67 22.86
CA ILE A 79 -4.22 -17.63 23.75
C ILE A 79 -4.51 -17.32 25.22
N ASN A 80 -4.54 -16.03 25.58
CA ASN A 80 -4.91 -15.56 26.93
C ASN A 80 -6.42 -15.67 27.17
#